data_AF-A0AAV7PJ32-F1
#
_entry.id   AF-A0AAV7PJ32-F1
#
_cell.length_a   1.000
_cell.length_b   1.000
_cell.length_c   1.000
_cell.angle_alpha   90.00
_cell.angle_beta   90.00
_cell.angle_gamma   90.00
#
_symmetry.space_group_name_H-M   'P 1'
#
loop_
_entity.id
_entity.type
_entity.pdbx_description
1 polymer ?
#
loop_
_entity_poly.entity_id
_entity_poly.type
_entity_poly.pdbx_seq_one_letter_code
_entity_poly.pdbx_strand_id
1 'polypeptide(L)'
;HHGLDGFHASCEDVYCGRGKQCIVAERTGEPECTCVQDCKPSYLPVCGSDGKFYENHCELHRSSCLQKKKIYIVHSKDCFFKGDICSMADYSRLKSILLDIHAQRLSQSISPTSDRASQKRSLVEAIFKQLDLNRDGNLGSTELA
;
A
#
# COMPACT_ATOMS: atom_id res chain seq x y z
N HIS A 1 7.74 -31.14 -49.49
CA HIS A 1 8.68 -31.75 -48.52
C HIS A 1 7.94 -31.96 -47.21
N HIS A 2 7.44 -33.19 -46.98
CA HIS A 2 6.90 -33.61 -45.70
C HIS A 2 8.07 -34.04 -44.82
N GLY A 3 8.35 -33.26 -43.78
CA GLY A 3 9.27 -33.61 -42.69
C GLY A 3 8.46 -34.29 -41.59
N LEU A 4 8.90 -35.49 -41.24
CA LEU A 4 8.40 -36.33 -40.16
C LEU A 4 8.75 -35.66 -38.82
N ASP A 5 7.72 -35.27 -38.06
CA ASP A 5 7.61 -35.41 -36.60
C ASP A 5 6.38 -34.59 -36.16
N GLY A 6 5.36 -35.27 -35.65
CA GLY A 6 4.11 -34.67 -35.19
C GLY A 6 4.27 -33.91 -33.87
N PHE A 7 5.12 -32.88 -33.85
CA PHE A 7 5.22 -31.98 -32.71
C PHE A 7 4.03 -31.02 -32.72
N HIS A 8 3.05 -31.30 -31.86
CA HIS A 8 2.13 -30.26 -31.40
C HIS A 8 2.98 -29.10 -30.87
N ALA A 9 2.78 -27.90 -31.41
CA ALA A 9 3.56 -26.74 -30.97
C ALA A 9 3.27 -26.49 -29.48
N SER A 10 4.29 -26.69 -28.64
CA SER A 10 4.23 -26.68 -27.18
C SER A 10 4.71 -25.34 -26.63
N CYS A 11 4.24 -24.99 -25.42
CA CYS A 11 4.71 -23.83 -24.68
C CYS A 11 6.01 -24.08 -23.89
N GLU A 12 6.60 -25.28 -23.96
CA GLU A 12 7.78 -25.68 -23.16
C GLU A 12 8.97 -24.72 -23.30
N ASP A 13 9.26 -24.26 -24.52
CA ASP A 13 10.42 -23.40 -24.80
C ASP A 13 10.04 -21.96 -25.19
N VAL A 14 8.79 -21.54 -24.93
CA VAL A 14 8.27 -20.23 -25.35
C VAL A 14 8.38 -19.19 -24.23
N TYR A 15 9.28 -18.22 -24.40
CA TYR A 15 9.41 -17.08 -23.48
C TYR A 15 8.54 -15.89 -23.91
N CYS A 16 7.51 -15.59 -23.12
CA CYS A 16 6.57 -14.50 -23.41
C CYS A 16 6.92 -13.13 -22.78
N GLY A 17 7.95 -13.06 -21.94
CA GLY A 17 8.25 -11.85 -21.17
C GLY A 17 7.35 -11.64 -19.95
N ARG A 18 7.59 -10.54 -19.21
CA ARG A 18 6.92 -10.29 -17.93
C ARG A 18 5.44 -9.96 -18.09
N GLY A 19 4.60 -10.48 -17.19
CA GLY A 19 3.16 -10.24 -17.18
C GLY A 19 2.40 -10.99 -18.28
N LYS A 20 3.08 -11.89 -18.98
CA LYS A 20 2.51 -12.74 -20.03
C LYS A 20 2.77 -14.21 -19.72
N GLN A 21 1.90 -15.06 -20.24
CA GLN A 21 2.00 -16.51 -20.19
C GLN A 21 1.79 -17.08 -21.59
N CYS A 22 2.38 -18.24 -21.85
CA CYS A 22 2.14 -18.98 -23.08
C CYS A 22 0.90 -19.85 -22.92
N ILE A 23 0.02 -19.84 -23.91
CA ILE A 23 -1.10 -20.78 -24.08
C ILE A 23 -1.05 -21.37 -25.48
N VAL A 24 -1.54 -22.59 -25.68
CA VAL A 24 -1.72 -23.15 -27.02
C VAL A 24 -3.11 -22.75 -27.51
N ALA A 25 -3.18 -22.01 -28.61
CA ALA A 25 -4.44 -21.52 -29.15
C ALA A 25 -5.28 -22.70 -29.70
N GLU A 26 -6.48 -22.90 -29.17
CA GLU A 26 -7.35 -24.04 -29.52
C GLU A 26 -7.66 -24.13 -31.03
N ARG A 27 -7.71 -22.98 -31.71
CA ARG A 27 -8.08 -22.89 -33.12
C ARG A 27 -6.94 -23.26 -34.08
N THR A 28 -5.70 -22.97 -33.71
CA THR A 28 -4.52 -23.16 -34.58
C THR A 28 -3.59 -24.26 -34.09
N GLY A 29 -3.67 -24.64 -32.81
CA GLY A 29 -2.71 -25.54 -32.17
C GLY A 29 -1.33 -24.90 -31.99
N GLU A 30 -1.21 -23.58 -32.11
CA GLU A 30 0.05 -22.84 -32.04
C GLU A 30 0.20 -22.11 -30.70
N PRO A 31 1.44 -21.95 -30.17
CA PRO A 31 1.70 -21.21 -28.95
C PRO A 31 1.47 -19.71 -29.14
N GLU A 32 0.71 -19.11 -28.24
CA GLU A 32 0.40 -17.68 -28.20
C GLU A 32 0.73 -17.09 -26.81
N CYS A 33 1.34 -15.91 -26.81
CA CYS A 33 1.64 -15.17 -25.60
C CYS A 33 0.50 -14.23 -25.22
N THR A 34 -0.24 -14.57 -24.16
CA THR A 34 -1.34 -13.76 -23.63
C THR A 34 -0.97 -13.13 -22.29
N CYS A 35 -1.71 -12.11 -21.84
CA CYS A 35 -1.49 -11.58 -20.49
C CYS A 35 -1.82 -12.65 -19.44
N VAL A 36 -1.05 -12.67 -18.35
CA VAL A 36 -1.35 -13.54 -17.19
C VAL A 36 -2.78 -13.28 -16.73
N GLN A 37 -3.57 -14.34 -16.60
CA GLN A 37 -4.97 -14.21 -16.18
C GLN A 37 -5.07 -13.88 -14.70
N ASP A 38 -4.33 -14.58 -13.85
CA ASP A 38 -4.33 -14.39 -12.40
C ASP A 38 -2.91 -14.48 -11.83
N CYS A 39 -2.60 -13.64 -10.85
CA CYS A 39 -1.36 -13.73 -10.09
C CYS A 39 -1.57 -14.48 -8.78
N LYS A 40 -0.51 -15.12 -8.28
CA LYS A 40 -0.54 -15.75 -6.96
C LYS A 40 -0.82 -14.68 -5.89
N PRO A 41 -1.80 -14.90 -4.99
CA PRO A 41 -2.09 -13.94 -3.92
C PRO A 41 -0.86 -13.81 -3.02
N SER A 42 -0.25 -12.64 -3.06
CA SER A 42 0.92 -12.28 -2.27
C SER A 42 0.94 -10.77 -2.10
N TYR A 43 1.21 -10.30 -0.88
CA TYR A 43 1.24 -8.89 -0.57
C TYR A 43 2.68 -8.43 -0.34
N LEU A 44 3.32 -7.97 -1.41
CA LEU A 44 4.66 -7.39 -1.45
C LEU A 44 4.56 -6.13 -2.33
N PRO A 45 3.98 -5.04 -1.81
CA PRO A 45 3.50 -3.94 -2.64
C PRO A 45 4.65 -3.25 -3.36
N VAL A 46 4.41 -2.92 -4.62
CA VAL A 46 5.36 -2.19 -5.46
C VAL A 46 4.70 -0.94 -6.02
N CYS A 47 5.47 0.13 -6.15
CA CYS A 47 5.01 1.32 -6.86
C CYS A 47 5.33 1.20 -8.35
N GLY A 48 4.33 1.38 -9.19
CA GLY A 48 4.49 1.53 -10.64
C GLY A 48 4.90 2.94 -11.02
N SER A 49 5.60 3.06 -12.15
CA SER A 49 5.94 4.33 -12.80
C SER A 49 4.71 5.16 -13.22
N ASP A 50 3.51 4.57 -13.17
CA ASP A 50 2.22 5.24 -13.37
C ASP A 50 1.64 5.84 -12.07
N GLY A 51 2.39 5.78 -10.96
CA GLY A 51 2.02 6.35 -9.67
C GLY A 51 1.03 5.49 -8.88
N LYS A 52 0.78 4.25 -9.29
CA LYS A 52 -0.13 3.32 -8.61
C LYS A 52 0.65 2.29 -7.80
N PHE A 53 0.05 1.86 -6.69
CA PHE A 53 0.50 0.69 -5.96
C PHE A 53 -0.14 -0.57 -6.54
N TYR A 54 0.68 -1.61 -6.64
CA TYR A 54 0.26 -2.95 -7.02
C TYR A 54 0.53 -3.90 -5.86
N GLU A 55 -0.36 -4.85 -5.62
CA GLU A 55 -0.25 -5.79 -4.50
C GLU A 55 1.07 -6.57 -4.51
N ASN A 56 1.59 -6.86 -5.71
CA ASN A 56 2.89 -7.48 -5.94
C ASN A 56 3.41 -7.17 -7.36
N HIS A 57 4.62 -7.62 -7.65
CA HIS A 57 5.28 -7.42 -8.96
C HIS A 57 4.54 -8.10 -10.14
N CYS A 58 3.84 -9.22 -9.90
CA CYS A 58 3.08 -9.91 -10.94
C CYS A 58 1.90 -9.04 -11.37
N GLU A 59 1.14 -8.48 -10.41
CA GLU A 59 0.02 -7.60 -10.70
C GLU A 59 0.44 -6.35 -11.49
N LEU A 60 1.61 -5.77 -11.17
CA LEU A 60 2.16 -4.66 -11.95
C LEU A 60 2.42 -5.06 -13.41
N HIS A 61 3.09 -6.19 -13.64
CA HIS A 61 3.40 -6.63 -14.99
C HIS A 61 2.15 -7.08 -15.76
N ARG A 62 1.20 -7.73 -15.10
CA ARG A 62 -0.11 -8.07 -15.65
C ARG A 62 -0.84 -6.81 -16.10
N SER A 63 -0.90 -5.79 -15.24
CA SER A 63 -1.51 -4.50 -15.57
C SER A 63 -0.82 -3.80 -16.73
N SER A 64 0.52 -3.84 -16.78
CA SER A 64 1.32 -3.35 -17.90
C SER A 64 0.94 -4.03 -19.22
N CYS A 65 0.76 -5.36 -19.20
CA CYS A 65 0.32 -6.13 -20.36
C CYS A 65 -1.11 -5.75 -20.80
N LEU A 66 -2.07 -5.78 -19.88
CA LEU A 66 -3.49 -5.51 -20.17
C LEU A 66 -3.71 -4.10 -20.70
N GLN A 67 -3.02 -3.12 -20.12
CA GLN A 67 -3.12 -1.72 -20.54
C GLN A 67 -2.31 -1.40 -21.81
N LYS A 68 -1.48 -2.34 -22.30
CA LYS A 68 -0.51 -2.11 -23.39
C LYS A 68 0.37 -0.88 -23.12
N LYS A 69 0.73 -0.65 -21.85
CA LYS A 69 1.56 0.46 -21.38
C LYS A 69 2.75 -0.07 -20.61
N LYS A 70 3.93 0.49 -20.83
CA LYS A 70 5.13 0.10 -20.09
C LYS A 70 5.06 0.68 -18.67
N ILE A 71 4.85 -0.20 -17.70
CA ILE A 71 4.86 0.14 -16.27
C ILE A 71 6.04 -0.61 -15.65
N TYR A 72 6.92 0.12 -14.98
CA TYR A 72 8.08 -0.45 -14.29
C TYR A 72 8.05 -0.06 -12.81
N ILE A 73 8.70 -0.85 -11.97
CA ILE A 73 8.78 -0.59 -10.54
C ILE A 73 9.67 0.65 -10.32
N VAL A 74 9.20 1.60 -9.51
CA VAL A 74 9.96 2.79 -9.10
C VAL A 74 10.22 2.79 -7.60
N HIS A 75 11.25 3.52 -7.17
CA HIS A 75 11.56 3.65 -5.75
C HIS A 75 10.49 4.48 -5.03
N SER A 76 10.00 3.92 -3.93
CA SER A 76 8.77 4.26 -3.22
C SER A 76 8.58 5.73 -2.79
N LYS A 77 9.65 6.54 -2.74
CA LYS A 77 9.57 7.92 -2.24
C LYS A 77 8.54 8.76 -3.01
N ASP A 78 8.47 8.61 -4.33
CA ASP A 78 7.55 9.40 -5.16
C ASP A 78 6.10 8.89 -5.14
N CYS A 79 5.88 7.66 -4.64
CA CYS A 79 4.58 7.00 -4.56
C CYS A 79 3.89 7.24 -3.21
N PHE A 80 4.68 7.22 -2.12
CA PHE A 80 4.16 7.46 -0.76
C PHE A 80 3.56 8.86 -0.60
N PHE A 81 4.05 9.85 -1.36
CA PHE A 81 3.56 11.23 -1.27
C PHE A 81 2.49 11.60 -2.31
N LYS A 82 1.96 10.64 -3.08
CA LYS A 82 0.99 10.92 -4.16
C LYS A 82 -0.48 10.60 -3.88
N GLY A 83 -0.84 10.32 -2.63
CA GLY A 83 -2.23 10.33 -2.15
C GLY A 83 -2.27 9.72 -0.75
N ASP A 84 -2.68 10.38 0.32
CA ASP A 84 -3.48 11.59 0.48
C ASP A 84 -2.68 12.68 1.20
N ILE A 85 -2.82 13.93 0.75
CA ILE A 85 -2.45 15.06 1.61
C ILE A 85 -3.39 14.95 2.81
N CYS A 86 -2.86 14.81 4.03
CA CYS A 86 -3.69 14.82 5.24
C CYS A 86 -4.56 16.08 5.20
N SER A 87 -5.86 15.92 4.95
CA SER A 87 -6.75 17.06 4.93
C SER A 87 -6.93 17.54 6.36
N MET A 88 -7.29 18.79 6.55
CA MET A 88 -7.62 19.29 7.89
C MET A 88 -8.79 18.52 8.52
N ALA A 89 -9.66 17.92 7.69
CA ALA A 89 -10.74 17.04 8.15
C ALA A 89 -10.18 15.71 8.69
N ASP A 90 -9.23 15.10 8.00
CA ASP A 90 -8.55 13.88 8.44
C ASP A 90 -7.75 14.12 9.71
N TYR A 91 -7.03 15.26 9.77
CA TYR A 91 -6.31 15.69 10.97
C TYR A 91 -7.28 15.89 12.16
N SER A 92 -8.42 16.56 11.94
CA SER A 92 -9.42 16.77 13.00
C SER A 92 -10.04 15.46 13.48
N ARG A 93 -10.29 14.51 12.56
CA ARG A 93 -10.81 13.19 12.90
C ARG A 93 -9.78 12.38 13.70
N LEU A 94 -8.53 12.33 13.22
CA LEU A 94 -7.43 11.65 13.90
C LEU A 94 -7.19 12.25 15.30
N LYS A 95 -7.15 13.58 15.41
CA LYS A 95 -7.05 14.30 16.68
C LYS A 95 -8.14 13.89 17.66
N SER A 96 -9.39 13.75 17.19
CA SER A 96 -10.51 13.37 18.06
C SER A 96 -10.37 11.93 18.55
N ILE A 97 -10.04 11.00 17.66
CA ILE A 97 -9.82 9.58 18.00
C ILE A 97 -8.67 9.43 19.01
N LEU A 98 -7.55 10.12 18.80
CA LEU A 98 -6.40 10.07 19.70
C LEU A 98 -6.76 10.58 21.09
N LEU A 99 -7.47 11.70 21.19
CA LEU A 99 -7.92 12.25 22.46
C LEU A 99 -8.85 11.27 23.19
N ASP A 100 -9.77 10.61 22.48
CA ASP A 100 -10.70 9.66 23.10
C ASP A 100 -9.98 8.39 23.62
N ILE A 101 -9.00 7.88 22.87
CA ILE A 101 -8.16 6.74 23.30
C ILE A 101 -7.40 7.07 24.59
N HIS A 102 -6.78 8.25 24.64
CA HIS A 102 -6.03 8.67 25.82
C HIS A 102 -6.96 9.00 27.00
N ALA A 103 -8.15 9.57 26.76
CA ALA A 103 -9.14 9.81 27.81
C ALA A 103 -9.54 8.51 28.52
N GLN A 104 -9.68 7.41 27.77
CA GLN A 104 -9.99 6.09 28.34
C GLN A 104 -8.83 5.50 29.15
N ARG A 105 -7.59 5.66 28.67
CA ARG A 105 -6.38 5.15 29.34
C ARG A 105 -5.98 5.95 30.58
N LEU A 106 -6.22 7.26 30.58
CA LEU A 106 -5.85 8.20 31.65
C LEU A 106 -7.01 8.48 32.61
N SER A 107 -8.00 7.59 32.67
CA SER A 107 -9.27 7.66 33.42
C SER A 107 -9.13 7.71 34.95
N GLN A 108 -8.04 8.23 35.49
CA GLN A 108 -7.80 8.43 36.93
C GLN A 108 -7.74 9.91 37.37
N SER A 109 -8.09 10.90 36.53
CA SER A 109 -7.96 12.32 36.95
C SER A 109 -8.98 13.31 36.38
N ILE A 110 -10.17 12.87 35.98
CA ILE A 110 -11.19 13.78 35.42
C ILE A 110 -12.39 13.88 36.36
N SER A 111 -12.49 15.00 37.09
CA SER A 111 -13.70 15.34 37.85
C SER A 111 -14.87 15.54 36.87
N PRO A 112 -16.03 14.87 37.10
CA PRO A 112 -17.19 14.93 36.21
C PRO A 112 -17.90 16.29 36.18
N THR A 113 -17.39 17.28 36.92
CA THR A 113 -18.02 18.60 37.13
C THR A 113 -17.41 19.73 36.30
N SER A 114 -16.29 19.52 35.59
CA SER A 114 -15.65 20.57 34.80
C SER A 114 -16.10 20.59 33.34
N ASP A 115 -16.11 21.78 32.72
CA ASP A 115 -16.49 21.94 31.32
C ASP A 115 -15.60 21.12 30.37
N ARG A 116 -16.18 20.66 29.26
CA ARG A 116 -15.55 19.74 28.30
C ARG A 116 -14.24 20.31 27.73
N ALA A 117 -14.12 21.64 27.60
CA ALA A 117 -12.89 22.27 27.14
C ALA A 117 -11.75 22.14 28.16
N SER A 118 -12.05 22.33 29.45
CA SER A 118 -11.10 22.19 30.55
C SER A 118 -10.63 20.74 30.71
N GLN A 119 -11.55 19.77 30.60
CA GLN A 119 -11.21 18.35 30.62
C GLN A 119 -10.25 17.96 29.50
N LYS A 120 -10.52 18.44 28.27
CA LYS A 120 -9.63 18.23 27.12
C LYS A 120 -8.26 18.87 27.34
N ARG A 121 -8.20 20.07 27.93
CA ARG A 121 -6.94 20.74 28.24
C ARG A 121 -6.11 19.94 29.24
N SER A 122 -6.71 19.53 30.36
CA SER A 122 -6.01 18.72 31.37
C SER A 122 -5.52 17.39 30.82
N LEU A 123 -6.31 16.75 29.96
CA LEU A 123 -5.91 15.51 29.28
C LEU A 123 -4.71 15.73 28.36
N VAL A 124 -4.72 16.77 27.53
CA VAL A 124 -3.61 17.09 26.63
C VAL A 124 -2.34 17.43 27.44
N GLU A 125 -2.46 18.20 28.52
CA GLU A 125 -1.33 18.51 29.40
C GLU A 125 -0.77 17.26 30.08
N ALA A 126 -1.62 16.30 30.46
CA ALA A 126 -1.18 15.02 31.03
C ALA A 126 -0.46 14.14 30.01
N ILE A 127 -0.99 14.04 28.78
CA ILE A 127 -0.35 13.29 27.68
C ILE A 127 1.00 13.92 27.35
N PHE A 128 1.06 15.25 27.24
CA PHE A 128 2.30 15.98 26.94
C PHE A 128 3.39 15.64 27.96
N LYS A 129 3.07 15.70 29.26
CA LYS A 129 4.02 15.37 30.33
C LYS A 129 4.47 13.91 30.34
N GLN A 130 3.69 12.99 29.77
CA GLN A 130 4.09 11.58 29.64
C GLN A 130 5.05 11.36 28.48
N LEU A 131 4.93 12.15 27.42
CA LEU A 131 5.74 12.04 26.21
C LEU A 131 7.01 12.89 26.27
N ASP A 132 6.99 14.00 26.99
CA ASP A 132 8.14 14.90 27.21
C ASP A 132 9.12 14.25 28.21
N LEU A 133 9.89 13.29 27.71
CA LEU A 133 10.81 12.47 28.49
C LEU A 133 12.03 13.27 28.93
N ASN A 134 12.52 14.18 28.08
CA ASN A 134 13.68 15.01 28.37
C ASN A 134 13.32 16.28 29.20
N ARG A 135 12.03 16.57 29.35
CA ARG A 135 11.46 17.71 30.10
C ARG A 135 11.91 19.07 29.56
N ASP A 136 12.13 19.15 28.26
CA ASP A 136 12.52 20.40 27.59
C ASP A 136 11.31 21.27 27.21
N GLY A 137 10.09 20.78 27.46
CA GLY A 137 8.85 21.48 27.18
C GLY A 137 8.43 21.43 25.71
N ASN A 138 9.06 20.58 24.89
CA ASN A 138 8.70 20.27 23.52
C ASN A 138 8.59 18.75 23.31
N LEU A 139 8.03 18.33 22.17
CA LEU A 139 8.00 16.91 21.78
C LEU A 139 8.77 16.74 20.47
N GLY A 140 9.94 16.14 20.56
CA GLY A 140 10.78 15.81 19.42
C GLY A 140 10.29 14.56 18.67
N SER A 141 10.77 14.36 17.45
CA SER A 141 10.45 13.16 16.66
C SER A 141 10.91 11.86 17.33
N THR A 142 11.92 11.92 18.20
CA THR A 142 12.42 10.78 18.97
C THR A 142 11.54 10.43 20.17
N GLU A 143 10.74 11.38 20.67
CA GLU A 143 9.82 11.18 21.81
C GLU A 143 8.42 10.78 21.35
N LEU A 144 8.12 11.03 20.08
CA LEU A 144 6.88 10.65 19.40
C LEU A 144 7.00 9.33 18.60
N ALA A 145 8.18 8.71 18.59
CA ALA A 145 8.49 7.45 17.90
C ALA A 145 8.15 6.23 18.76
#